data_AF-A0A8I1B4E3-F1
#
_entry.id   AF-A0A8I1B4E3-F1
#
_cell.length_a   1.000
_cell.length_b   1.000
_cell.length_c   1.000
_cell.angle_alpha   90.00
_cell.angle_beta   90.00
_cell.angle_gamma   90.00
#
_symmetry.space_group_name_H-M   'P 1'
#
loop_
_entity.id
_entity.type
_entity.pdbx_description
1 polymer ?
#
loop_
_entity_poly.entity_id
_entity_poly.type
_entity_poly.pdbx_seq_one_letter_code
_entity_poly.pdbx_strand_id
1 'polypeptide(L)' 'PDLQRGADIMAAWLDLPEIRERVKRAQNGAQEVMLGYSDSNKDGGFLTSNWSLYQAERALVDVFSSRHVRLRLFHGRGG' A
#
# COMPACT_ATOMS: atom_id res chain seq x y z
N PRO A 1 11.29 -0.91 8.83
CA PRO A 1 11.28 -0.80 7.36
C PRO A 1 10.04 -0.03 6.89
N ASP A 2 10.18 0.88 5.93
CA ASP A 2 9.10 1.80 5.53
C ASP A 2 7.87 1.08 4.95
N LEU A 3 8.07 -0.07 4.32
CA LEU A 3 7.02 -0.93 3.76
C LEU A 3 5.98 -1.38 4.81
N GLN A 4 6.39 -1.70 6.03
CA GLN A 4 5.47 -2.08 7.11
C GLN A 4 4.71 -0.89 7.67
N ARG A 5 5.36 0.27 7.77
CA ARG A 5 4.71 1.51 8.23
C ARG A 5 3.73 2.05 7.19
N GLY A 6 3.90 1.69 5.91
CA GLY A 6 3.00 2.09 4.83
C GLY A 6 1.55 1.67 5.07
N ALA A 7 1.30 0.47 5.60
CA ALA A 7 -0.05 0.01 5.91
C ALA A 7 -0.72 0.86 7.00
N ASP A 8 0.00 1.15 8.09
CA ASP A 8 -0.50 1.97 9.19
C ASP A 8 -0.75 3.42 8.76
N ILE A 9 0.16 3.99 7.95
CA ILE A 9 0.01 5.33 7.39
C ILE A 9 -1.23 5.38 6.48
N MET A 10 -1.42 4.39 5.62
CA MET A 10 -2.59 4.31 4.74
C MET A 10 -3.89 4.11 5.55
N ALA A 11 -3.85 3.34 6.63
CA ALA A 11 -4.98 3.17 7.53
C ALA A 11 -5.40 4.52 8.15
N ALA A 12 -4.44 5.23 8.74
CA ALA A 12 -4.68 6.55 9.34
C ALA A 12 -5.18 7.56 8.29
N TRP A 13 -4.60 7.55 7.10
CA TRP A 13 -4.98 8.45 6.00
C TRP A 13 -6.40 8.17 5.49
N LEU A 14 -6.78 6.91 5.31
CA LEU A 14 -8.15 6.51 4.91
C LEU A 14 -9.18 6.76 6.00
N ASP A 15 -8.76 6.86 7.26
CA ASP A 15 -9.64 7.17 8.38
C ASP A 15 -9.97 8.66 8.51
N LEU A 16 -9.22 9.54 7.84
CA LEU A 16 -9.58 10.95 7.75
C LEU A 16 -10.93 11.10 7.01
N PRO A 17 -11.93 11.79 7.61
CA PRO A 17 -13.28 11.88 7.04
C PRO A 17 -13.29 12.53 5.65
N GLU A 18 -12.44 13.53 5.44
CA GLU A 18 -12.26 14.22 4.16
C GLU A 18 -11.74 13.27 3.07
N ILE A 19 -10.78 12.42 3.42
CA ILE A 19 -10.19 11.45 2.50
C ILE A 19 -11.20 10.35 2.19
N ARG A 20 -11.91 9.84 3.19
CA ARG A 20 -12.94 8.82 3.00
C ARG A 20 -14.03 9.29 2.02
N GLU A 21 -14.50 10.52 2.19
CA GLU A 21 -15.47 11.13 1.26
C GLU A 21 -14.86 11.35 -0.13
N ARG A 22 -13.60 11.79 -0.20
CA ARG A 22 -12.90 11.98 -1.47
C ARG A 22 -12.72 10.68 -2.23
N VAL A 23 -12.33 9.59 -1.58
CA VAL A 23 -12.16 8.27 -2.22
C VAL A 23 -13.51 7.76 -2.76
N LYS A 24 -14.60 7.91 -1.98
CA LYS A 24 -15.94 7.54 -2.41
C LYS A 24 -16.42 8.34 -3.62
N ARG A 25 -16.24 9.67 -3.60
CA ARG A 25 -16.81 10.58 -4.61
C ARG A 25 -15.93 10.74 -5.85
N ALA A 26 -14.62 10.89 -5.67
CA ALA A 26 -13.69 11.26 -6.73
C ALA A 26 -12.94 10.07 -7.33
N GLN A 27 -12.75 8.98 -6.56
CA GLN A 27 -11.98 7.82 -7.02
C GLN A 27 -12.84 6.57 -7.22
N ASN A 28 -14.17 6.74 -7.27
CA ASN A 28 -15.14 5.66 -7.50
C ASN A 28 -14.97 4.48 -6.50
N GLY A 29 -14.57 4.80 -5.27
CA GLY A 29 -14.31 3.81 -4.21
C GLY A 29 -13.02 3.00 -4.38
N ALA A 30 -12.13 3.38 -5.28
CA ALA A 30 -10.81 2.78 -5.44
C ALA A 30 -9.70 3.74 -5.00
N GLN A 31 -8.58 3.21 -4.53
CA GLN A 31 -7.38 4.00 -4.27
C GLN A 31 -6.16 3.25 -4.79
N GLU A 32 -5.37 3.96 -5.59
CA GLU A 32 -4.14 3.46 -6.19
C GLU A 32 -2.98 3.69 -5.24
N VAL A 33 -2.18 2.64 -5.00
CA VAL A 33 -0.99 2.68 -4.14
C VAL A 33 0.19 2.16 -4.96
N MET A 34 1.21 3.00 -5.12
CA MET A 34 2.44 2.60 -5.79
C MET A 34 3.34 1.85 -4.82
N LEU A 35 3.74 0.64 -5.21
CA LEU A 35 4.77 -0.14 -4.54
C LEU A 35 6.06 -0.05 -5.37
N GLY A 36 7.06 0.62 -4.80
CA GLY A 36 8.38 0.74 -5.39
C GLY A 36 9.29 -0.40 -4.95
N TYR A 37 9.76 -1.21 -5.90
CA TYR A 37 10.79 -2.24 -5.68
C TYR A 37 12.22 -1.67 -5.53
N SER A 38 12.38 -0.35 -5.65
CA SER A 38 13.67 0.24 -6.05
C SER A 38 14.65 0.60 -4.92
N ASP A 39 14.22 0.80 -3.67
CA ASP A 39 15.12 1.36 -2.64
C ASP A 39 15.54 0.37 -1.54
N SER A 40 15.08 -0.89 -1.59
CA SER A 40 15.54 -1.94 -0.67
C SER A 40 16.63 -2.84 -1.25
N ASN A 41 17.11 -2.56 -2.47
CA ASN A 41 17.93 -3.49 -3.25
C ASN A 41 19.43 -3.13 -3.35
N LYS A 42 19.95 -2.19 -2.54
CA LYS A 42 21.39 -1.89 -2.60
C LYS A 42 22.31 -2.76 -1.76
N ASP A 43 21.86 -3.40 -0.66
CA ASP A 43 22.85 -4.00 0.27
C ASP A 43 22.53 -5.37 0.91
N GLY A 44 21.42 -6.07 0.63
CA GLY A 44 21.29 -7.42 1.23
C GLY A 44 20.00 -8.18 1.00
N GLY A 45 20.00 -9.09 0.01
CA GLY A 45 19.12 -10.25 0.00
C GLY A 45 17.81 -10.09 -0.77
N PHE A 46 17.81 -10.51 -2.03
CA PHE A 46 16.64 -10.64 -2.91
C PHE A 46 15.45 -11.38 -2.24
N LEU A 47 15.72 -12.40 -1.41
CA LEU A 47 14.68 -13.21 -0.75
C LEU A 47 13.98 -12.48 0.42
N THR A 48 14.73 -11.70 1.20
CA THR A 48 14.19 -10.95 2.35
C THR A 48 13.39 -9.73 1.91
N SER A 49 13.79 -9.11 0.79
CA SER A 49 13.06 -8.00 0.17
C SER A 49 11.70 -8.45 -0.37
N ASN A 50 11.64 -9.61 -1.05
CA ASN A 50 10.38 -10.16 -1.57
C ASN A 50 9.40 -10.58 -0.46
N TRP A 51 9.90 -11.21 0.62
CA TRP A 51 9.03 -11.60 1.74
C TRP A 51 8.45 -10.37 2.46
N SER A 52 9.27 -9.35 2.70
CA SER A 52 8.81 -8.11 3.36
C SER A 52 7.78 -7.37 2.51
N LEU A 53 7.94 -7.40 1.19
CA LEU A 53 7.01 -6.79 0.26
C LEU A 53 5.69 -7.55 0.18
N TYR A 54 5.73 -8.89 0.16
CA TYR A 54 4.54 -9.73 0.27
C TYR A 54 3.76 -9.46 1.56
N GLN A 55 4.45 -9.31 2.68
CA GLN A 55 3.81 -8.98 3.96
C GLN A 55 3.18 -7.58 3.93
N ALA A 56 3.84 -6.60 3.31
CA ALA A 56 3.29 -5.25 3.15
C ALA A 56 2.06 -5.23 2.24
N GLU A 57 2.07 -5.98 1.13
CA GLU A 57 0.91 -6.15 0.24
C GLU A 57 -0.28 -6.74 1.00
N ARG A 58 -0.07 -7.81 1.78
CA ARG A 58 -1.12 -8.41 2.61
C ARG A 58 -1.70 -7.42 3.61
N ALA A 59 -0.84 -6.70 4.33
CA ALA A 59 -1.28 -5.70 5.30
C ALA A 59 -2.12 -4.58 4.64
N LEU A 60 -1.73 -4.12 3.45
CA LEU A 60 -2.49 -3.13 2.69
C LEU A 60 -3.85 -3.69 2.24
N VAL A 61 -3.92 -4.95 1.79
CA VAL A 61 -5.18 -5.60 1.43
C VAL A 61 -6.14 -5.62 2.62
N ASP A 62 -5.67 -5.98 3.81
CA ASP A 62 -6.50 -6.03 5.03
C ASP A 62 -7.02 -4.64 5.45
N VAL A 63 -6.16 -3.62 5.38
CA VAL A 63 -6.51 -2.22 5.68
C VAL A 63 -7.60 -1.70 4.75
N PHE A 64 -7.51 -2.00 3.46
CA PHE A 64 -8.46 -1.55 2.45
C PHE A 64 -9.77 -2.34 2.50
N SER A 65 -9.69 -3.66 2.71
CA SER A 65 -10.84 -4.55 2.87
C SER A 65 -11.72 -4.13 4.04
N SER A 66 -11.13 -3.91 5.22
CA SER A 66 -11.87 -3.45 6.41
C SER A 66 -12.60 -2.11 6.22
N ARG A 67 -12.11 -1.26 5.30
CA ARG A 67 -12.68 0.06 5.00
C ARG A 67 -13.59 0.09 3.77
N HIS A 68 -13.82 -1.06 3.14
CA HIS A 68 -14.61 -1.19 1.91
C HIS A 68 -14.09 -0.30 0.77
N VAL A 69 -12.77 -0.13 0.68
CA VAL A 69 -12.10 0.60 -0.39
C VAL A 69 -11.39 -0.41 -1.30
N ARG A 70 -11.54 -0.27 -2.62
CA ARG A 70 -10.83 -1.10 -3.58
C ARG A 70 -9.36 -0.68 -3.65
N LEU A 71 -8.47 -1.58 -3.26
CA LEU A 71 -7.04 -1.40 -3.46
C LEU A 71 -6.68 -1.65 -4.93
N ARG A 72 -5.91 -0.73 -5.53
CA ARG A 72 -5.21 -0.96 -6.80
C ARG A 72 -3.72 -0.79 -6.56
N LEU A 73 -2.99 -1.90 -6.62
CA LEU A 73 -1.54 -1.88 -6.51
C LEU A 73 -0.95 -1.53 -7.87
N PHE A 74 -0.08 -0.52 -7.90
CA PHE A 74 0.72 -0.18 -9.06
C PHE A 74 2.19 -0.46 -8.75
N HIS A 75 2.76 -1.43 -9.46
CA HIS A 75 4.16 -1.79 -9.33
C HIS A 75 5.01 -0.88 -10.23
N GLY A 76 5.98 -0.16 -9.63
CA GLY A 76 6.93 0.64 -10.41
C GLY A 76 7.75 -0.25 -11.37
N ARG A 77 8.17 0.29 -12.53
CA ARG A 77 9.01 -0.44 -13.50
C ARG A 77 10.34 -0.83 -12.85
N GLY A 78 10.50 -2.11 -12.55
CA GLY A 78 11.71 -2.69 -11.97
C GLY A 78 11.36 -3.93 -11.15
N GLY A 79 11.00 -5.01 -11.82
CA GLY A 79 11.03 -6.36 -11.23
C GLY A 79 12.44 -6.93 -11.25
#